data_AF-A0A957QCH1-F1
#
_entry.id   AF-A0A957QCH1-F1
#
_cell.length_a   1.000
_cell.length_b   1.000
_cell.length_c   1.000
_cell.angle_alpha   90.00
_cell.angle_beta   90.00
_cell.angle_gamma   90.00
#
_symmetry.space_group_name_H-M   'P 1'
#
loop_
_entity.id
_entity.type
_entity.pdbx_description
1 polymer ?
#
loop_
_entity_poly.entity_id
_entity_poly.type
_entity_poly.pdbx_seq_one_letter_code
_entity_poly.pdbx_strand_id
1 'polypeptide(L)'
;MLKILLDAVLLGGITVTILGLLLLGLRWYFGNSILIKLMFWNSLLLMTGGADVFLLERFGISPLTLGIAALLGTVITVTVILVIYRQIVSPVRKLAAASEEMATGNLDVACDCHQRDEIGELTIALNQVLDYQRTMSAMAAHIGDGDLSADIHPRSENDTLGKTFVQLVATLRHFAKRLQTNATEVAHSSAQLSRGAVEAGEATMQISQTISNVADGASQQAYTIETARHALTEHDHELDRIALGAQQQSRAVADSAQTQAAQRQSIHDVRAAVAQSEEAVQRTRQAADSGIQTVQETIEGMNAIAHAVDQVNERMAEMEERNRQIGVIVATIDELSERTNLLALNAAIEAARAGEHGKGFAV
;
A
#
# COMPACT_ATOMS: atom_id res chain seq x y z
N MET A 1 108.04 -8.38 -92.97
CA MET A 1 107.88 -8.21 -91.51
C MET A 1 106.63 -7.40 -91.15
N LEU A 2 106.42 -6.20 -91.71
CA LEU A 2 105.28 -5.33 -91.35
C LEU A 2 103.88 -5.90 -91.68
N LYS A 3 103.72 -6.59 -92.81
CA LYS A 3 102.42 -7.17 -93.24
C LYS A 3 101.91 -8.28 -92.31
N ILE A 4 102.83 -9.13 -91.84
CA ILE A 4 102.51 -10.26 -90.94
C ILE A 4 102.08 -9.75 -89.55
N LEU A 5 102.69 -8.65 -89.09
CA LEU A 5 102.31 -8.02 -87.82
C LEU A 5 100.91 -7.39 -87.90
N LEU A 6 100.55 -6.82 -89.05
CA LEU A 6 99.24 -6.22 -89.29
C LEU A 6 98.13 -7.29 -89.34
N ASP A 7 98.39 -8.41 -90.03
CA ASP A 7 97.42 -9.51 -90.14
C ASP A 7 97.18 -10.20 -88.78
N ALA A 8 98.21 -10.36 -87.95
CA ALA A 8 98.07 -10.90 -86.60
C ALA A 8 97.23 -9.99 -85.67
N VAL A 9 97.42 -8.67 -85.76
CA VAL A 9 96.64 -7.69 -84.98
C VAL A 9 95.19 -7.64 -85.46
N LEU A 10 94.93 -7.72 -86.76
CA LEU A 10 93.57 -7.76 -87.32
C LEU A 10 92.82 -9.04 -86.93
N LEU A 11 93.46 -10.21 -87.03
CA LEU A 11 92.83 -11.48 -86.64
C LEU A 11 92.54 -11.52 -85.13
N GLY A 12 93.47 -11.02 -84.30
CA GLY A 12 93.27 -10.85 -82.86
C GLY A 12 92.13 -9.89 -82.54
N GLY A 13 92.05 -8.76 -83.24
CA GLY A 13 90.98 -7.77 -83.05
C GLY A 13 89.59 -8.29 -83.38
N ILE A 14 89.43 -9.00 -84.51
CA ILE A 14 88.14 -9.58 -84.94
C ILE A 14 87.67 -10.68 -83.99
N THR A 15 88.59 -11.51 -83.51
CA THR A 15 88.27 -12.58 -82.56
C THR A 15 87.88 -12.01 -81.18
N VAL A 16 88.52 -10.93 -80.71
CA VAL A 16 88.15 -10.23 -79.47
C VAL A 16 86.75 -9.62 -79.59
N THR A 17 86.40 -9.06 -80.75
CA THR A 17 85.06 -8.47 -80.96
C THR A 17 83.97 -9.52 -81.05
N ILE A 18 84.19 -10.60 -81.80
CA ILE A 18 83.22 -11.71 -81.90
C ILE A 18 83.01 -12.37 -80.52
N LEU A 19 84.08 -12.60 -79.77
CA LEU A 19 83.99 -13.22 -78.44
C LEU A 19 83.38 -12.27 -77.39
N GLY A 20 83.72 -10.98 -77.45
CA GLY A 20 83.09 -9.95 -76.63
C GLY A 20 81.57 -9.89 -76.86
N LEU A 21 81.12 -9.99 -78.12
CA LEU A 21 79.70 -10.07 -78.49
C LEU A 21 79.04 -11.37 -77.98
N LEU A 22 79.73 -12.51 -78.07
CA LEU A 22 79.24 -13.81 -77.59
C LEU A 22 79.08 -13.82 -76.06
N LEU A 23 80.02 -13.21 -75.34
CA LEU A 23 79.98 -13.06 -73.89
C LEU A 23 78.94 -12.02 -73.43
N LEU A 24 78.71 -10.96 -74.20
CA LEU A 24 77.59 -10.03 -74.00
C LEU A 24 76.24 -10.74 -74.15
N GLY A 25 76.10 -11.62 -75.14
CA GLY A 25 74.93 -12.49 -75.31
C GLY A 25 74.75 -13.47 -74.14
N LEU A 26 75.83 -14.09 -73.67
CA LEU A 26 75.81 -14.98 -72.49
C LEU A 26 75.49 -14.23 -71.19
N ARG A 27 75.96 -12.99 -71.04
CA ARG A 27 75.63 -12.11 -69.91
C ARG A 27 74.13 -11.78 -69.88
N TRP A 28 73.52 -11.59 -71.04
CA TRP A 28 72.08 -11.39 -71.14
C TRP A 28 71.29 -12.66 -70.75
N TYR A 29 71.80 -13.85 -71.08
CA TYR A 29 71.12 -15.13 -70.78
C TYR A 29 71.29 -15.64 -69.33
N PHE A 30 72.48 -15.50 -68.73
CA PHE A 30 72.80 -16.10 -67.42
C PHE A 30 72.79 -15.09 -66.23
N GLY A 31 72.40 -13.82 -66.45
CA GLY A 31 72.30 -12.80 -65.40
C GLY A 31 73.65 -12.29 -64.86
N ASN A 32 73.71 -11.62 -63.70
CA ASN A 32 74.96 -11.08 -63.14
C ASN A 32 75.79 -12.13 -62.35
N SER A 33 75.77 -13.39 -62.81
CA SER A 33 76.36 -14.52 -62.11
C SER A 33 77.89 -14.44 -62.07
N ILE A 34 78.48 -14.78 -60.92
CA ILE A 34 79.94 -14.95 -60.74
C ILE A 34 80.51 -15.89 -61.81
N LEU A 35 79.72 -16.87 -62.25
CA LEU A 35 80.13 -17.82 -63.29
C LEU A 35 80.44 -17.15 -64.62
N ILE A 36 79.62 -16.18 -65.05
CA ILE A 36 79.84 -15.48 -66.32
C ILE A 36 81.08 -14.60 -66.22
N LYS A 37 81.29 -13.96 -65.07
CA LYS A 37 82.50 -13.15 -64.84
C LYS A 37 83.75 -14.03 -64.90
N LEU A 38 83.72 -15.21 -64.29
CA LEU A 38 84.82 -16.18 -64.34
C LEU A 38 85.03 -16.76 -65.75
N MET A 39 83.95 -17.11 -66.47
CA MET A 39 84.02 -17.57 -67.86
C MET A 39 84.55 -16.47 -68.80
N PHE A 40 84.14 -15.23 -68.60
CA PHE A 40 84.66 -14.06 -69.31
C PHE A 40 86.16 -13.90 -69.10
N TRP A 41 86.62 -13.86 -67.84
CA TRP A 41 88.05 -13.76 -67.53
C TRP A 41 88.86 -14.95 -68.06
N ASN A 42 88.33 -16.17 -68.00
CA ASN A 42 88.97 -17.36 -68.59
C ASN A 42 89.10 -17.24 -70.12
N SER A 43 88.02 -16.84 -70.79
CA SER A 43 88.02 -16.66 -72.24
C SER A 43 88.93 -15.51 -72.71
N LEU A 44 89.02 -14.43 -71.91
CA LEU A 44 89.94 -13.31 -72.14
C LEU A 44 91.40 -13.75 -71.97
N LEU A 45 91.70 -14.57 -70.95
CA LEU A 45 93.04 -15.12 -70.70
C LEU A 45 93.49 -16.08 -71.81
N LEU A 46 92.58 -16.89 -72.34
CA LEU A 46 92.85 -17.75 -73.50
C LEU A 46 93.13 -16.94 -74.78
N MET A 47 92.45 -15.80 -74.96
CA MET A 47 92.72 -14.90 -76.09
C MET A 47 94.07 -14.21 -76.01
N THR A 48 94.46 -13.67 -74.84
CA THR A 48 95.78 -13.06 -74.66
C THR A 48 96.89 -14.10 -74.83
N GLY A 49 96.67 -15.33 -74.35
CA GLY A 49 97.60 -16.45 -74.54
C GLY A 49 97.84 -16.81 -76.02
N GLY A 50 96.88 -16.54 -76.91
CA GLY A 50 97.07 -16.72 -78.37
C GLY A 50 98.19 -15.85 -78.96
N ALA A 51 98.41 -14.65 -78.41
CA ALA A 51 99.54 -13.79 -78.78
C ALA A 51 100.87 -14.31 -78.19
N ASP A 52 100.82 -14.90 -77.00
CA ASP A 52 101.98 -15.54 -76.34
C ASP A 52 102.44 -16.79 -77.11
N VAL A 53 101.52 -17.55 -77.70
CA VAL A 53 101.83 -18.72 -78.57
C VAL A 53 102.71 -18.31 -79.75
N PHE A 54 102.43 -17.16 -80.39
CA PHE A 54 103.20 -16.64 -81.52
C PHE A 54 104.61 -16.14 -81.11
N LEU A 55 104.74 -15.57 -79.90
CA LEU A 55 106.03 -15.14 -79.36
C LEU A 55 106.89 -16.33 -78.89
N LEU A 56 106.27 -17.37 -78.33
CA LEU A 56 106.94 -18.57 -77.80
C LEU A 56 107.40 -19.54 -78.89
N GLU A 57 106.79 -19.52 -80.08
CA GLU A 57 107.28 -20.25 -81.26
C GLU A 57 108.72 -19.85 -81.62
N ARG A 58 109.10 -18.60 -81.33
CA ARG A 58 110.47 -18.09 -81.53
C ARG A 58 111.51 -18.64 -80.55
N PHE A 59 111.07 -19.24 -79.45
CA PHE A 59 111.90 -19.90 -78.44
C PHE A 59 111.98 -21.42 -78.61
N GLY A 60 111.47 -21.98 -79.72
CA GLY A 60 111.61 -23.39 -80.07
C GLY A 60 110.56 -24.33 -79.46
N ILE A 61 109.49 -23.78 -78.88
CA ILE A 61 108.37 -24.57 -78.35
C ILE A 61 107.36 -24.85 -79.47
N SER A 62 106.95 -26.11 -79.62
CA SER A 62 106.01 -26.48 -80.68
C SER A 62 104.60 -25.89 -80.44
N PRO A 63 103.88 -25.44 -81.49
CA PRO A 63 102.51 -24.95 -81.35
C PRO A 63 101.55 -26.02 -80.80
N LEU A 64 101.85 -27.31 -81.00
CA LEU A 64 101.09 -28.44 -80.47
C LEU A 64 101.16 -28.51 -78.93
N THR A 65 102.35 -28.32 -78.34
CA THR A 65 102.52 -28.32 -76.87
C THR A 65 101.79 -27.15 -76.19
N LEU A 66 101.72 -25.99 -76.84
CA LEU A 66 100.98 -24.82 -76.36
C LEU A 66 99.46 -25.00 -76.47
N GLY A 67 98.98 -25.59 -77.56
CA GLY A 67 97.56 -25.94 -77.74
C GLY A 67 97.07 -26.92 -76.67
N ILE A 68 97.88 -27.94 -76.34
CA ILE A 68 97.57 -28.91 -75.28
C ILE A 68 97.53 -28.22 -73.91
N ALA A 69 98.49 -27.34 -73.61
CA ALA A 69 98.51 -26.59 -72.34
C ALA A 69 97.29 -25.66 -72.18
N ALA A 70 96.89 -24.96 -73.25
CA ALA A 70 95.69 -24.11 -73.24
C ALA A 70 94.40 -24.93 -73.07
N LEU A 71 94.30 -26.09 -73.73
CA LEU A 71 93.17 -27.01 -73.57
C LEU A 71 93.08 -27.53 -72.13
N LEU A 72 94.20 -27.99 -71.55
CA LEU A 72 94.27 -28.45 -70.16
C LEU A 72 93.90 -27.35 -69.17
N GLY A 73 94.40 -26.14 -69.37
CA GLY A 73 94.01 -24.97 -68.57
C GLY A 73 92.51 -24.71 -68.63
N THR A 74 91.93 -24.74 -69.83
CA THR A 74 90.48 -24.55 -70.02
C THR A 74 89.67 -25.62 -69.30
N VAL A 75 90.08 -26.90 -69.40
CA VAL A 75 89.41 -28.01 -68.72
C VAL A 75 89.50 -27.86 -67.21
N ILE A 76 90.66 -27.47 -66.67
CA ILE A 76 90.83 -27.21 -65.23
C ILE A 76 89.92 -26.07 -64.78
N THR A 77 89.89 -24.94 -65.49
CA THR A 77 89.04 -23.81 -65.13
C THR A 77 87.56 -24.14 -65.20
N VAL A 78 87.11 -24.85 -66.24
CA VAL A 78 85.72 -25.32 -66.34
C VAL A 78 85.39 -26.30 -65.21
N THR A 79 86.32 -27.20 -64.86
CA THR A 79 86.15 -28.15 -63.75
C THR A 79 86.03 -27.43 -62.41
N VAL A 80 86.93 -26.47 -62.13
CA VAL A 80 86.88 -25.65 -60.92
C VAL A 80 85.59 -24.84 -60.86
N ILE A 81 85.14 -24.26 -61.98
CA ILE A 81 83.87 -23.55 -62.06
C ILE A 81 82.68 -24.47 -61.75
N LEU A 82 82.66 -25.69 -62.31
CA LEU A 82 81.60 -26.66 -62.03
C LEU A 82 81.62 -27.15 -60.58
N VAL A 83 82.80 -27.29 -59.99
CA VAL A 83 82.97 -27.64 -58.57
C VAL A 83 82.48 -26.51 -57.68
N ILE A 84 82.90 -25.27 -57.89
CA ILE A 84 82.42 -24.09 -57.15
C ILE A 84 80.91 -23.93 -57.31
N TYR A 85 80.38 -24.16 -58.51
CA TYR A 85 78.93 -24.11 -58.74
C TYR A 85 78.17 -25.15 -57.91
N ARG A 86 78.64 -26.40 -57.93
CA ARG A 86 77.99 -27.51 -57.23
C ARG A 86 78.19 -27.46 -55.71
N GLN A 87 79.37 -27.07 -55.24
CA GLN A 87 79.72 -27.09 -53.82
C GLN A 87 79.35 -25.79 -53.09
N ILE A 88 79.35 -24.64 -53.75
CA ILE A 88 79.10 -23.35 -53.06
C ILE A 88 77.85 -22.67 -53.59
N VAL A 89 77.79 -22.39 -54.90
CA VAL A 89 76.75 -21.50 -55.46
C VAL A 89 75.35 -22.09 -55.34
N SER A 90 75.16 -23.35 -55.71
CA SER A 90 73.84 -24.01 -55.66
C SER A 90 73.31 -24.14 -54.22
N PRO A 91 74.08 -24.66 -53.25
CA PRO A 91 73.66 -24.76 -51.85
C PRO A 91 73.33 -23.40 -51.20
N VAL A 92 74.17 -22.38 -51.40
CA VAL A 92 73.91 -21.02 -50.88
C VAL A 92 72.63 -20.44 -51.48
N ARG A 93 72.39 -20.66 -52.78
CA ARG A 93 71.15 -20.22 -53.43
C ARG A 93 69.91 -20.92 -52.85
N LYS A 94 70.01 -22.21 -52.49
CA LYS A 94 68.92 -22.94 -51.82
C LYS A 94 68.65 -22.41 -50.41
N LEU A 95 69.70 -22.10 -49.63
CA LEU A 95 69.56 -21.47 -48.32
C LEU A 95 68.95 -20.07 -48.40
N ALA A 96 69.35 -19.29 -49.40
CA ALA A 96 68.78 -17.98 -49.67
C ALA A 96 67.29 -18.08 -50.01
N ALA A 97 66.91 -19.01 -50.90
CA ALA A 97 65.51 -19.26 -51.24
C ALA A 97 64.69 -19.72 -50.02
N ALA A 98 65.22 -20.64 -49.20
CA ALA A 98 64.54 -21.07 -47.98
C ALA A 98 64.37 -19.94 -46.95
N SER A 99 65.36 -19.06 -46.83
CA SER A 99 65.26 -17.86 -45.99
C SER A 99 64.23 -16.85 -46.52
N GLU A 100 64.12 -16.71 -47.85
CA GLU A 100 63.11 -15.85 -48.50
C GLU A 100 61.69 -16.38 -48.25
N GLU A 101 61.48 -17.69 -48.45
CA GLU A 101 60.22 -18.35 -48.11
C GLU A 101 59.86 -18.17 -46.62
N MET A 102 60.82 -18.37 -45.71
CA MET A 102 60.63 -18.12 -44.28
C MET A 102 60.23 -16.66 -44.00
N ALA A 103 60.85 -15.69 -44.69
CA ALA A 103 60.52 -14.27 -44.54
C ALA A 103 59.10 -13.94 -45.05
N THR A 104 58.59 -14.69 -46.03
CA THR A 104 57.18 -14.60 -46.48
C THR A 104 56.20 -15.34 -45.57
N GLY A 105 56.69 -16.04 -44.54
CA GLY A 105 55.87 -16.80 -43.59
C GLY A 105 55.61 -18.25 -44.00
N ASN A 106 56.18 -18.72 -45.11
CA ASN A 106 56.13 -20.12 -45.50
C ASN A 106 57.20 -20.91 -44.74
N LEU A 107 56.75 -21.65 -43.73
CA LEU A 107 57.65 -22.46 -42.91
C LEU A 107 57.82 -23.88 -43.46
N ASP A 108 57.06 -24.33 -44.46
CA ASP A 108 57.10 -25.71 -44.95
C ASP A 108 58.18 -25.94 -46.02
N VAL A 109 59.37 -25.38 -45.79
CA VAL A 109 60.52 -25.54 -46.67
C VAL A 109 61.49 -26.56 -46.10
N ALA A 110 61.85 -27.56 -46.89
CA ALA A 110 62.90 -28.52 -46.57
C ALA A 110 64.20 -28.09 -47.25
N CYS A 111 65.15 -27.55 -46.48
CA CYS A 111 66.49 -27.31 -46.98
C CYS A 111 67.34 -28.56 -46.77
N ASP A 112 67.39 -29.42 -47.78
CA ASP A 112 68.22 -30.62 -47.76
C ASP A 112 69.56 -30.36 -48.48
N CYS A 113 70.57 -29.96 -47.69
CA CYS A 113 71.94 -29.77 -48.16
C CYS A 113 72.88 -30.65 -47.33
N HIS A 114 73.28 -31.79 -47.90
CA HIS A 114 74.24 -32.71 -47.28
C HIS A 114 75.69 -32.28 -47.58
N GLN A 115 76.18 -31.26 -46.88
CA GLN A 115 77.59 -30.85 -46.90
C GLN A 115 78.21 -30.96 -45.49
N ARG A 116 79.52 -31.21 -45.43
CA ARG A 116 80.29 -31.33 -44.17
C ARG A 116 81.18 -30.10 -43.94
N ASP A 117 80.74 -28.95 -44.41
CA ASP A 117 81.43 -27.67 -44.32
C ASP A 117 80.53 -26.65 -43.60
N GLU A 118 80.95 -25.38 -43.61
CA GLU A 118 80.23 -24.26 -43.00
C GLU A 118 78.82 -24.08 -43.61
N ILE A 119 78.61 -24.49 -44.86
CA ILE A 119 77.29 -24.44 -45.50
C ILE A 119 76.36 -25.52 -44.91
N GLY A 120 76.91 -26.68 -44.58
CA GLY A 120 76.21 -27.72 -43.82
C GLY A 120 75.79 -27.23 -42.42
N GLU A 121 76.69 -26.56 -41.69
CA GLU A 121 76.37 -25.98 -40.38
C GLU A 121 75.27 -24.91 -40.46
N LEU A 122 75.35 -24.02 -41.46
CA LEU A 122 74.30 -23.02 -41.72
C LEU A 122 72.95 -23.66 -42.06
N THR A 123 72.97 -24.79 -42.79
CA THR A 123 71.75 -25.54 -43.11
C THR A 123 71.10 -26.10 -41.84
N ILE A 124 71.90 -26.67 -40.93
CA ILE A 124 71.42 -27.18 -39.64
C ILE A 124 70.84 -26.04 -38.80
N ALA A 125 71.55 -24.92 -38.68
CA ALA A 125 71.10 -23.76 -37.92
C ALA A 125 69.79 -23.18 -38.48
N LEU A 126 69.66 -23.05 -39.81
CA LEU A 126 68.42 -22.59 -40.45
C LEU A 126 67.25 -23.55 -40.17
N ASN A 127 67.50 -24.86 -40.26
CA ASN A 127 66.46 -25.86 -39.97
C ASN A 127 66.01 -25.83 -38.50
N GLN A 128 66.91 -25.55 -37.54
CA GLN A 128 66.53 -25.36 -36.13
C GLN A 128 65.64 -24.12 -35.93
N VAL A 129 65.88 -23.04 -36.66
CA VAL A 129 65.03 -21.84 -36.64
C VAL A 129 63.66 -22.15 -37.26
N LEU A 130 63.62 -22.82 -38.42
CA LEU A 130 62.37 -23.24 -39.06
C LEU A 130 61.54 -24.14 -38.15
N ASP A 131 62.16 -25.13 -37.51
CA ASP A 131 61.50 -26.04 -36.56
C ASP A 131 60.93 -25.30 -35.34
N TYR A 132 61.69 -24.34 -34.81
CA TYR A 132 61.22 -23.48 -33.72
C TYR A 132 60.00 -22.65 -34.13
N GLN A 133 60.05 -22.00 -35.30
CA GLN A 133 58.95 -21.20 -35.81
C GLN A 133 57.71 -22.06 -36.11
N ARG A 134 57.88 -23.28 -36.65
CA ARG A 134 56.78 -24.24 -36.86
C ARG A 134 56.11 -24.61 -35.54
N THR A 135 56.92 -24.91 -34.52
CA THR A 135 56.40 -25.23 -33.17
C THR A 135 55.58 -24.07 -32.60
N MET A 136 56.09 -22.84 -32.69
CA MET A 136 55.37 -21.65 -32.21
C MET A 136 54.11 -21.34 -33.04
N SER A 137 54.16 -21.56 -34.35
CA SER A 137 53.00 -21.42 -35.25
C SER A 137 51.90 -22.43 -34.91
N ALA A 138 52.25 -23.70 -34.70
CA ALA A 138 51.31 -24.73 -34.23
C ALA A 138 50.71 -24.36 -32.87
N MET A 139 51.53 -23.84 -31.95
CA MET A 139 51.05 -23.39 -30.65
C MET A 139 50.09 -22.20 -30.75
N ALA A 140 50.35 -21.26 -31.65
CA ALA A 140 49.44 -20.15 -31.93
C ALA A 140 48.11 -20.63 -32.50
N ALA A 141 48.11 -21.67 -33.35
CA ALA A 141 46.90 -22.29 -33.85
C ALA A 141 46.07 -22.93 -32.71
N HIS A 142 46.71 -23.69 -31.81
CA HIS A 142 46.04 -24.24 -30.62
C HIS A 142 45.40 -23.14 -29.75
N ILE A 143 46.11 -22.03 -29.50
CA ILE A 143 45.56 -20.88 -28.76
C ILE A 143 44.38 -20.26 -29.51
N GLY A 144 44.47 -20.13 -30.85
CA GLY A 144 43.41 -19.63 -31.71
C GLY A 144 42.15 -20.49 -31.69
N ASP A 145 42.32 -21.81 -31.58
CA ASP A 145 41.24 -22.78 -31.43
C ASP A 145 40.68 -22.83 -30.00
N GLY A 146 41.24 -22.03 -29.07
CA GLY A 146 40.82 -21.96 -27.68
C GLY A 146 41.37 -23.09 -26.81
N ASP A 147 42.24 -23.94 -27.35
CA ASP A 147 42.98 -24.94 -26.59
C ASP A 147 44.13 -24.28 -25.84
N LEU A 148 43.80 -23.80 -24.64
CA LEU A 148 44.76 -23.26 -23.71
C LEU A 148 45.40 -24.35 -22.85
N SER A 149 45.24 -25.65 -23.13
CA SER A 149 45.80 -26.73 -22.29
C SER A 149 47.27 -27.02 -22.58
N ALA A 150 47.76 -26.58 -23.75
CA ALA A 150 49.11 -26.83 -24.21
C ALA A 150 50.18 -26.29 -23.25
N ASP A 151 51.26 -27.06 -23.10
CA ASP A 151 52.39 -26.76 -22.22
C ASP A 151 53.56 -26.21 -23.04
N ILE A 152 53.83 -24.92 -22.85
CA ILE A 152 54.81 -24.17 -23.64
C ILE A 152 56.09 -24.08 -22.83
N HIS A 153 57.14 -24.73 -23.31
CA HIS A 153 58.47 -24.68 -22.70
C HIS A 153 59.38 -23.76 -23.52
N PRO A 154 59.86 -22.64 -22.94
CA PRO A 154 60.86 -21.81 -23.59
C PRO A 154 62.12 -22.62 -23.90
N ARG A 155 62.67 -22.50 -25.12
CA ARG A 155 63.85 -23.28 -25.54
C ARG A 155 65.13 -22.88 -24.81
N SER A 156 65.18 -21.64 -24.28
CA SER A 156 66.31 -21.13 -23.53
C SER A 156 65.89 -20.00 -22.59
N GLU A 157 66.80 -19.55 -21.72
CA GLU A 157 66.57 -18.37 -20.90
C GLU A 157 66.40 -17.07 -21.72
N ASN A 158 66.94 -17.02 -22.93
CA ASN A 158 66.83 -15.86 -23.82
C ASN A 158 65.66 -15.97 -24.81
N ASP A 159 64.84 -17.03 -24.69
CA ASP A 159 63.68 -17.24 -25.53
C ASP A 159 62.55 -16.27 -25.17
N THR A 160 62.61 -15.05 -25.71
CA THR A 160 61.59 -14.02 -25.50
C THR A 160 60.24 -14.46 -26.05
N LEU A 161 60.21 -15.05 -27.25
CA LEU A 161 58.95 -15.45 -27.90
C LEU A 161 58.23 -16.55 -27.11
N GLY A 162 58.95 -17.61 -26.71
CA GLY A 162 58.42 -18.69 -25.88
C GLY A 162 57.91 -18.18 -24.53
N LYS A 163 58.65 -17.29 -23.86
CA LYS A 163 58.22 -16.66 -22.59
C LYS A 163 56.96 -15.80 -22.77
N THR A 164 56.86 -15.02 -23.85
CA THR A 164 55.68 -14.22 -24.15
C THR A 164 54.45 -15.10 -24.41
N PHE A 165 54.61 -16.21 -25.12
CA PHE A 165 53.53 -17.18 -25.33
C PHE A 165 53.05 -17.82 -24.04
N VAL A 166 53.95 -18.20 -23.13
CA VAL A 166 53.59 -18.68 -21.77
C VAL A 166 52.74 -17.63 -21.04
N GLN A 167 53.18 -16.38 -21.05
CA GLN A 167 52.44 -15.29 -20.39
C GLN A 167 51.08 -15.02 -21.04
N LEU A 168 50.99 -15.12 -22.36
CA LEU A 168 49.74 -14.99 -23.12
C LEU A 168 48.73 -16.07 -22.71
N VAL A 169 49.14 -17.35 -22.71
CA VAL A 169 48.28 -18.47 -22.29
C VAL A 169 47.84 -18.31 -20.84
N ALA A 170 48.76 -17.93 -19.94
CA ALA A 170 48.41 -17.68 -18.54
C ALA A 170 47.36 -16.56 -18.39
N THR A 171 47.51 -15.48 -19.14
CA THR A 171 46.57 -14.34 -19.14
C THR A 171 45.20 -14.77 -19.66
N LEU A 172 45.15 -15.51 -20.76
CA LEU A 172 43.90 -16.02 -21.34
C LEU A 172 43.20 -17.01 -20.41
N ARG A 173 43.93 -17.94 -19.78
CA ARG A 173 43.38 -18.86 -18.76
C ARG A 173 42.76 -18.08 -17.59
N HIS A 174 43.45 -17.06 -17.09
CA HIS A 174 42.94 -16.21 -16.01
C HIS A 174 41.69 -15.42 -16.43
N PHE A 175 41.67 -14.89 -17.67
CA PHE A 175 40.51 -14.22 -18.23
C PHE A 175 39.30 -15.15 -18.36
N ALA A 176 39.49 -16.36 -18.90
CA ALA A 176 38.45 -17.39 -19.00
C ALA A 176 37.88 -17.75 -17.62
N LYS A 177 38.75 -17.92 -16.62
CA LYS A 177 38.32 -18.17 -15.23
C LYS A 177 37.48 -17.02 -14.66
N ARG A 178 37.90 -15.77 -14.86
CA ARG A 178 37.14 -14.58 -14.43
C ARG A 178 35.78 -14.49 -15.11
N LEU A 179 35.73 -14.77 -16.42
CA LEU A 179 34.47 -14.82 -17.17
C LEU A 179 33.52 -15.88 -16.59
N GLN A 180 34.04 -17.06 -16.27
CA GLN A 180 33.24 -18.12 -15.67
C GLN A 180 32.69 -17.72 -14.29
N THR A 181 33.52 -17.13 -13.42
CA THR A 181 33.07 -16.62 -12.11
C THR A 181 31.99 -15.56 -12.27
N ASN A 182 32.19 -14.58 -13.15
CA ASN A 182 31.20 -13.54 -13.39
C ASN A 182 29.88 -14.13 -13.95
N ALA A 183 29.95 -15.12 -14.85
CA ALA A 183 28.77 -15.79 -15.38
C ALA A 183 27.98 -16.52 -14.27
N THR A 184 28.68 -17.18 -13.34
CA THR A 184 28.03 -17.83 -12.19
C THR A 184 27.39 -16.82 -11.23
N GLU A 185 28.03 -15.68 -11.00
CA GLU A 185 27.49 -14.61 -10.17
C GLU A 185 26.24 -13.99 -10.80
N VAL A 186 26.29 -13.68 -12.10
CA VAL A 186 25.13 -13.20 -12.87
C VAL A 186 23.98 -14.20 -12.82
N ALA A 187 24.26 -15.50 -12.98
CA ALA A 187 23.23 -16.54 -12.87
C ALA A 187 22.59 -16.57 -11.47
N HIS A 188 23.39 -16.45 -10.41
CA HIS A 188 22.89 -16.38 -9.04
C HIS A 188 22.04 -15.14 -8.79
N SER A 189 22.51 -13.95 -9.20
CA SER A 189 21.76 -12.70 -9.09
C SER A 189 20.46 -12.74 -9.88
N SER A 190 20.47 -13.33 -11.08
CA SER A 190 19.26 -13.51 -11.90
C SER A 190 18.25 -14.42 -11.20
N ALA A 191 18.69 -15.53 -10.62
CA ALA A 191 17.82 -16.42 -9.85
C ALA A 191 17.24 -15.73 -8.60
N GLN A 192 18.04 -14.94 -7.88
CA GLN A 192 17.54 -14.12 -6.76
C GLN A 192 16.51 -13.10 -7.22
N LEU A 193 16.77 -12.38 -8.31
CA LEU A 193 15.85 -11.40 -8.87
C LEU A 193 14.54 -12.06 -9.30
N SER A 194 14.59 -13.24 -9.93
CA SER A 194 13.40 -13.99 -10.30
C SER A 194 12.55 -14.38 -9.10
N ARG A 195 13.18 -14.81 -7.98
CA ARG A 195 12.45 -15.10 -6.74
C ARG A 195 11.80 -13.84 -6.16
N GLY A 196 12.56 -12.73 -6.09
CA GLY A 196 12.02 -11.45 -5.63
C GLY A 196 10.87 -10.93 -6.49
N ALA A 197 10.90 -11.18 -7.81
CA ALA A 197 9.80 -10.83 -8.71
C ALA A 197 8.53 -11.66 -8.45
N VAL A 198 8.67 -12.95 -8.14
CA VAL A 198 7.54 -13.81 -7.75
C VAL A 198 6.94 -13.34 -6.42
N GLU A 199 7.76 -13.11 -5.41
CA GLU A 199 7.32 -12.58 -4.11
C GLU A 199 6.62 -11.21 -4.24
N ALA A 200 7.18 -10.32 -5.06
CA ALA A 200 6.54 -9.03 -5.36
C ALA A 200 5.19 -9.19 -6.06
N GLY A 201 5.05 -10.18 -6.94
CA GLY A 201 3.79 -10.53 -7.58
C GLY A 201 2.74 -11.01 -6.57
N GLU A 202 3.12 -11.90 -5.66
CA GLU A 202 2.24 -12.37 -4.58
C GLU A 202 1.81 -11.22 -3.65
N ALA A 203 2.75 -10.38 -3.23
CA ALA A 203 2.45 -9.19 -2.42
C ALA A 203 1.48 -8.23 -3.14
N THR A 204 1.65 -8.04 -4.45
CA THR A 204 0.76 -7.20 -5.27
C THR A 204 -0.66 -7.78 -5.32
N MET A 205 -0.81 -9.10 -5.45
CA MET A 205 -2.13 -9.75 -5.39
C MET A 205 -2.78 -9.56 -4.03
N GLN A 206 -2.03 -9.70 -2.93
CA GLN A 206 -2.54 -9.48 -1.58
C GLN A 206 -2.97 -8.02 -1.35
N ILE A 207 -2.23 -7.05 -1.88
CA ILE A 207 -2.60 -5.64 -1.85
C ILE A 207 -3.90 -5.42 -2.63
N SER A 208 -4.03 -6.01 -3.82
CA SER A 208 -5.25 -5.90 -4.63
C SER A 208 -6.48 -6.46 -3.90
N GLN A 209 -6.34 -7.61 -3.22
CA GLN A 209 -7.41 -8.16 -2.38
C GLN A 209 -7.77 -7.21 -1.22
N THR A 210 -6.76 -6.63 -0.57
CA THR A 210 -6.99 -5.68 0.53
C THR A 210 -7.73 -4.45 0.03
N ILE A 211 -7.36 -3.91 -1.13
CA ILE A 211 -8.06 -2.78 -1.77
C ILE A 211 -9.53 -3.14 -2.04
N SER A 212 -9.82 -4.35 -2.53
CA SER A 212 -11.20 -4.83 -2.72
C SER A 212 -11.98 -4.85 -1.40
N ASN A 213 -11.39 -5.42 -0.33
CA ASN A 213 -12.03 -5.46 0.98
C ASN A 213 -12.29 -4.06 1.54
N VAL A 214 -11.37 -3.11 1.32
CA VAL A 214 -11.58 -1.71 1.70
C VAL A 214 -12.71 -1.07 0.90
N ALA A 215 -12.81 -1.33 -0.41
CA ALA A 215 -13.89 -0.82 -1.24
C ALA A 215 -15.26 -1.36 -0.83
N ASP A 216 -15.34 -2.65 -0.52
CA ASP A 216 -16.56 -3.29 0.00
C ASP A 216 -16.94 -2.69 1.36
N GLY A 217 -15.96 -2.54 2.27
CA GLY A 217 -16.14 -1.90 3.56
C GLY A 217 -16.63 -0.45 3.46
N ALA A 218 -16.05 0.33 2.54
CA ALA A 218 -16.47 1.71 2.28
C ALA A 218 -17.90 1.78 1.72
N SER A 219 -18.29 0.83 0.85
CA SER A 219 -19.65 0.73 0.32
C SER A 219 -20.65 0.38 1.41
N GLN A 220 -20.32 -0.56 2.29
CA GLN A 220 -21.14 -0.89 3.46
C GLN A 220 -21.26 0.29 4.42
N GLN A 221 -20.16 1.02 4.64
CA GLN A 221 -20.17 2.21 5.48
C GLN A 221 -21.10 3.30 4.91
N ALA A 222 -21.06 3.54 3.60
CA ALA A 222 -21.96 4.48 2.93
C ALA A 222 -23.43 4.10 3.14
N TYR A 223 -23.76 2.80 3.04
CA TYR A 223 -25.10 2.30 3.36
C TYR A 223 -25.50 2.59 4.81
N THR A 224 -24.63 2.29 5.79
CA THR A 224 -24.94 2.55 7.21
C THR A 224 -25.11 4.03 7.53
N ILE A 225 -24.38 4.91 6.84
CA ILE A 225 -24.53 6.36 6.97
C ILE A 225 -25.93 6.78 6.48
N GLU A 226 -26.39 6.24 5.36
CA GLU A 226 -27.73 6.56 4.84
C GLU A 226 -28.84 6.13 5.80
N THR A 227 -28.73 4.93 6.37
CA THR A 227 -29.68 4.46 7.39
C THR A 227 -29.65 5.33 8.65
N ALA A 228 -28.46 5.78 9.07
CA ALA A 228 -28.32 6.70 10.20
C ALA A 228 -28.95 8.07 9.90
N ARG A 229 -28.85 8.58 8.67
CA ARG A 229 -29.53 9.82 8.24
C ARG A 229 -31.04 9.68 8.35
N HIS A 230 -31.60 8.56 7.89
CA HIS A 230 -33.03 8.29 8.03
C HIS A 230 -33.48 8.27 9.50
N ALA A 231 -32.74 7.59 10.37
CA ALA A 231 -33.04 7.56 11.81
C ALA A 231 -32.96 8.95 12.46
N LEU A 232 -32.04 9.81 12.01
CA LEU A 232 -31.95 11.20 12.49
C LEU A 232 -33.17 12.02 12.08
N THR A 233 -33.66 11.88 10.84
CA THR A 233 -34.89 12.56 10.40
C THR A 233 -36.11 12.09 11.19
N GLU A 234 -36.20 10.80 11.52
CA GLU A 234 -37.25 10.28 12.39
C GLU A 234 -37.16 10.87 13.81
N HIS A 235 -35.94 10.98 14.36
CA HIS A 235 -35.71 11.60 15.66
C HIS A 235 -36.10 13.08 15.71
N ASP A 236 -35.85 13.84 14.64
CA ASP A 236 -36.28 15.25 14.57
C ASP A 236 -37.81 15.36 14.70
N HIS A 237 -38.57 14.47 14.06
CA HIS A 237 -40.02 14.42 14.21
C HIS A 237 -40.47 14.00 15.62
N GLU A 238 -39.75 13.07 16.27
CA GLU A 238 -40.02 12.68 17.66
C GLU A 238 -39.80 13.86 18.62
N LEU A 239 -38.73 14.64 18.41
CA LEU A 239 -38.42 15.83 19.19
C LEU A 239 -39.51 16.92 19.03
N ASP A 240 -40.03 17.14 17.83
CA ASP A 240 -41.16 18.05 17.60
C ASP A 240 -42.41 17.60 18.38
N ARG A 241 -42.69 16.29 18.38
CA ARG A 241 -43.81 15.73 19.15
C ARG A 241 -43.61 15.88 20.65
N ILE A 242 -42.39 15.69 21.16
CA ILE A 242 -42.05 15.91 22.56
C ILE A 242 -42.23 17.39 22.92
N ALA A 243 -41.75 18.31 22.08
CA ALA A 243 -41.91 19.74 22.32
C ALA A 243 -43.40 20.16 22.36
N LEU A 244 -44.21 19.66 21.43
CA LEU A 244 -45.66 19.85 21.42
C LEU A 244 -46.33 19.25 22.66
N GLY A 245 -45.94 18.03 23.06
CA GLY A 245 -46.44 17.35 24.25
C GLY A 245 -46.09 18.11 25.53
N ALA A 246 -44.86 18.61 25.66
CA ALA A 246 -44.42 19.44 26.78
C ALA A 246 -45.21 20.75 26.86
N GLN A 247 -45.52 21.38 25.72
CA GLN A 247 -46.35 22.58 25.68
C GLN A 247 -47.79 22.29 26.12
N GLN A 248 -48.39 21.17 25.68
CA GLN A 248 -49.72 20.75 26.12
C GLN A 248 -49.74 20.44 27.62
N GLN A 249 -48.71 19.77 28.13
CA GLN A 249 -48.57 19.48 29.55
C GLN A 249 -48.45 20.77 30.36
N SER A 250 -47.67 21.75 29.90
CA SER A 250 -47.56 23.06 30.55
C SER A 250 -48.92 23.77 30.65
N ARG A 251 -49.73 23.73 29.58
CA ARG A 251 -51.10 24.26 29.59
C ARG A 251 -52.00 23.52 30.58
N ALA A 252 -51.97 22.19 30.58
CA ALA A 252 -52.76 21.38 31.51
C ALA A 252 -52.39 21.66 32.99
N VAL A 253 -51.11 21.89 33.27
CA VAL A 253 -50.64 22.29 34.61
C VAL A 253 -51.18 23.68 34.99
N ALA A 254 -51.18 24.64 34.06
CA ALA A 254 -51.73 25.97 34.31
C ALA A 254 -53.24 25.93 34.60
N ASP A 255 -54.02 25.19 33.81
CA ASP A 255 -55.46 25.00 34.02
C ASP A 255 -55.75 24.30 35.35
N SER A 256 -54.95 23.29 35.70
CA SER A 256 -55.06 22.60 36.98
C SER A 256 -54.76 23.53 38.16
N ALA A 257 -53.76 24.41 38.03
CA ALA A 257 -53.44 25.41 39.06
C ALA A 257 -54.59 26.42 39.24
N GLN A 258 -55.22 26.86 38.14
CA GLN A 258 -56.40 27.71 38.18
C GLN A 258 -57.60 27.02 38.86
N THR A 259 -57.85 25.76 38.51
CA THR A 259 -58.92 24.96 39.13
C THR A 259 -58.67 24.78 40.63
N GLN A 260 -57.41 24.55 41.03
CA GLN A 260 -57.03 24.46 42.44
C GLN A 260 -57.25 25.78 43.19
N ALA A 261 -57.01 26.92 42.55
CA ALA A 261 -57.30 28.23 43.11
C ALA A 261 -58.81 28.45 43.31
N ALA A 262 -59.62 28.10 42.31
CA ALA A 262 -61.09 28.15 42.40
C ALA A 262 -61.63 27.24 43.53
N GLN A 263 -61.08 26.04 43.66
CA GLN A 263 -61.44 25.12 44.73
C GLN A 263 -61.09 25.67 46.11
N ARG A 264 -59.93 26.34 46.27
CA ARG A 264 -59.59 27.05 47.52
C ARG A 264 -60.61 28.13 47.87
N GLN A 265 -61.09 28.89 46.89
CA GLN A 265 -62.13 29.89 47.11
C GLN A 265 -63.44 29.24 47.55
N SER A 266 -63.87 28.18 46.87
CA SER A 266 -65.09 27.46 47.25
C SER A 266 -65.01 26.88 48.67
N ILE A 267 -63.85 26.36 49.08
CA ILE A 267 -63.62 25.92 50.48
C ILE A 267 -63.76 27.10 51.46
N HIS A 268 -63.27 28.29 51.11
CA HIS A 268 -63.45 29.49 51.92
C HIS A 268 -64.93 29.87 52.05
N ASP A 269 -65.67 29.85 50.95
CA ASP A 269 -67.11 30.18 50.94
C ASP A 269 -67.94 29.16 51.74
N VAL A 270 -67.63 27.86 51.62
CA VAL A 270 -68.25 26.81 52.43
C VAL A 270 -67.95 27.01 53.91
N ARG A 271 -66.71 27.36 54.28
CA ARG A 271 -66.36 27.67 55.68
C ARG A 271 -67.17 28.85 56.21
N ALA A 272 -67.35 29.91 55.42
CA ALA A 272 -68.16 31.06 55.80
C ALA A 272 -69.64 30.67 55.99
N ALA A 273 -70.20 29.87 55.07
CA ALA A 273 -71.56 29.37 55.17
C ALA A 273 -71.78 28.48 56.40
N VAL A 274 -70.82 27.62 56.74
CA VAL A 274 -70.85 26.80 57.96
C VAL A 274 -70.88 27.68 59.21
N ALA A 275 -70.01 28.70 59.30
CA ALA A 275 -69.99 29.63 60.43
C ALA A 275 -71.33 30.38 60.59
N GLN A 276 -71.92 30.83 59.49
CA GLN A 276 -73.25 31.46 59.50
C GLN A 276 -74.35 30.49 59.96
N SER A 277 -74.29 29.23 59.51
CA SER A 277 -75.24 28.20 59.92
C SER A 277 -75.12 27.88 61.41
N GLU A 278 -73.90 27.84 61.95
CA GLU A 278 -73.68 27.67 63.40
C GLU A 278 -74.32 28.82 64.19
N GLU A 279 -74.16 30.07 63.75
CA GLU A 279 -74.79 31.23 64.38
C GLU A 279 -76.33 31.16 64.32
N ALA A 280 -76.89 30.75 63.18
CA ALA A 280 -78.33 30.57 63.01
C ALA A 280 -78.89 29.44 63.90
N VAL A 281 -78.14 28.34 64.06
CA VAL A 281 -78.50 27.26 65.00
C VAL A 281 -78.48 27.76 66.43
N GLN A 282 -77.50 28.58 66.84
CA GLN A 282 -77.47 29.17 68.18
C GLN A 282 -78.67 30.09 68.42
N ARG A 283 -79.02 30.96 67.47
CA ARG A 283 -80.20 31.83 67.57
C ARG A 283 -81.49 31.03 67.64
N THR A 284 -81.62 29.98 66.83
CA THR A 284 -82.79 29.09 66.86
C THR A 284 -82.90 28.37 68.19
N ARG A 285 -81.77 27.91 68.75
CA ARG A 285 -81.73 27.27 70.07
C ARG A 285 -82.17 28.23 71.18
N GLN A 286 -81.66 29.47 71.20
CA GLN A 286 -82.09 30.50 72.15
C GLN A 286 -83.59 30.82 72.03
N ALA A 287 -84.10 30.93 70.81
CA ALA A 287 -85.53 31.17 70.57
C ALA A 287 -86.39 29.99 71.05
N ALA A 288 -85.94 28.75 70.83
CA ALA A 288 -86.61 27.55 71.33
C ALA A 288 -86.60 27.51 72.87
N ASP A 289 -85.46 27.79 73.51
CA ASP A 289 -85.35 27.85 74.98
C ASP A 289 -86.28 28.91 75.57
N SER A 290 -86.32 30.11 74.96
CA SER A 290 -87.28 31.17 75.34
C SER A 290 -88.73 30.75 75.11
N GLY A 291 -89.02 30.06 74.00
CA GLY A 291 -90.36 29.55 73.70
C GLY A 291 -90.82 28.51 74.72
N ILE A 292 -89.92 27.61 75.14
CA ILE A 292 -90.18 26.64 76.22
C ILE A 292 -90.54 27.39 77.51
N GLN A 293 -89.80 28.44 77.86
CA GLN A 293 -90.11 29.25 79.04
C GLN A 293 -91.51 29.90 78.95
N THR A 294 -91.86 30.51 77.81
CA THR A 294 -93.19 31.12 77.63
C THR A 294 -94.32 30.09 77.72
N VAL A 295 -94.12 28.88 77.17
CA VAL A 295 -95.09 27.78 77.31
C VAL A 295 -95.23 27.38 78.78
N GLN A 296 -94.13 27.29 79.52
CA GLN A 296 -94.15 26.97 80.95
C GLN A 296 -94.91 28.03 81.77
N GLU A 297 -94.65 29.32 81.53
CA GLU A 297 -95.39 30.44 82.15
C GLU A 297 -96.88 30.37 81.81
N THR A 298 -97.22 29.98 80.58
CA THR A 298 -98.62 29.80 80.14
C THR A 298 -99.30 28.64 80.88
N ILE A 299 -98.60 27.52 81.07
CA ILE A 299 -99.10 26.37 81.86
C ILE A 299 -99.37 26.80 83.30
N GLU A 300 -98.45 27.53 83.92
CA GLU A 300 -98.63 28.08 85.28
C GLU A 300 -99.83 29.03 85.36
N GLY A 301 -99.97 29.93 84.38
CA GLY A 301 -101.13 30.81 84.26
C GLY A 301 -102.46 30.05 84.11
N MET A 302 -102.49 28.98 83.29
CA MET A 302 -103.67 28.14 83.12
C MET A 302 -104.04 27.38 84.42
N ASN A 303 -103.05 26.90 85.17
CA ASN A 303 -103.29 26.31 86.50
C ASN A 303 -103.87 27.35 87.49
N ALA A 304 -103.38 28.58 87.46
CA ALA A 304 -103.94 29.66 88.27
C ALA A 304 -105.39 29.98 87.90
N ILE A 305 -105.72 30.00 86.59
CA ILE A 305 -107.10 30.17 86.11
C ILE A 305 -107.97 29.00 86.57
N ALA A 306 -107.50 27.75 86.46
CA ALA A 306 -108.25 26.58 86.93
C ALA A 306 -108.58 26.69 88.42
N HIS A 307 -107.61 27.07 89.25
CA HIS A 307 -107.85 27.36 90.67
C HIS A 307 -108.86 28.48 90.91
N ALA A 308 -108.81 29.56 90.13
CA ALA A 308 -109.78 30.65 90.24
C ALA A 308 -111.20 30.18 89.86
N VAL A 309 -111.33 29.34 88.83
CA VAL A 309 -112.60 28.74 88.42
C VAL A 309 -113.16 27.82 89.51
N ASP A 310 -112.32 27.00 90.15
CA ASP A 310 -112.73 26.14 91.28
C ASP A 310 -113.26 26.98 92.46
N GLN A 311 -112.59 28.08 92.79
CA GLN A 311 -113.06 29.03 93.83
C GLN A 311 -114.40 29.68 93.46
N VAL A 312 -114.60 30.02 92.18
CA VAL A 312 -115.88 30.55 91.70
C VAL A 312 -116.98 29.50 91.83
N ASN A 313 -116.70 28.24 91.50
CA ASN A 313 -117.66 27.14 91.68
C ASN A 313 -118.05 26.94 93.15
N GLU A 314 -117.09 27.01 94.07
CA GLU A 314 -117.34 26.92 95.51
C GLU A 314 -118.23 28.08 96.01
N ARG A 315 -117.92 29.31 95.61
CA ARG A 315 -118.74 30.51 95.90
C ARG A 315 -120.16 30.40 95.33
N MET A 316 -120.31 29.82 94.14
CA MET A 316 -121.62 29.59 93.52
C MET A 316 -122.42 28.54 94.32
N ALA A 317 -121.79 27.47 94.79
CA ALA A 317 -122.44 26.48 95.64
C ALA A 317 -122.88 27.07 97.00
N GLU A 318 -122.04 27.89 97.64
CA GLU A 318 -122.45 28.64 98.84
C GLU A 318 -123.64 29.57 98.57
N MET A 319 -123.65 30.22 97.40
CA MET A 319 -124.74 31.11 97.00
C MET A 319 -126.04 30.35 96.70
N GLU A 320 -125.96 29.16 96.10
CA GLU A 320 -127.10 28.26 95.92
C GLU A 320 -127.68 27.84 97.28
N GLU A 321 -126.82 27.50 98.24
CA GLU A 321 -127.23 27.17 99.61
C GLU A 321 -127.96 28.33 100.30
N ARG A 322 -127.43 29.55 100.18
CA ARG A 322 -128.10 30.76 100.69
C ARG A 322 -129.44 31.00 100.00
N ASN A 323 -129.54 30.80 98.69
CA ASN A 323 -130.81 30.92 97.97
C ASN A 323 -131.83 29.87 98.43
N ARG A 324 -131.38 28.64 98.74
CA ARG A 324 -132.23 27.60 99.30
C ARG A 324 -132.73 27.96 100.69
N GLN A 325 -131.89 28.56 101.53
CA GLN A 325 -132.30 29.12 102.83
C GLN A 325 -133.32 30.25 102.67
N ILE A 326 -133.12 31.16 101.71
CA ILE A 326 -134.12 32.18 101.38
C ILE A 326 -135.44 31.52 100.96
N GLY A 327 -135.40 30.44 100.16
CA GLY A 327 -136.58 29.66 99.80
C GLY A 327 -137.33 29.11 101.02
N VAL A 328 -136.62 28.60 102.03
CA VAL A 328 -137.22 28.16 103.31
C VAL A 328 -137.84 29.34 104.07
N ILE A 329 -137.18 30.50 104.09
CA ILE A 329 -137.72 31.72 104.70
C ILE A 329 -139.00 32.17 103.99
N VAL A 330 -139.01 32.16 102.65
CA VAL A 330 -140.20 32.52 101.86
C VAL A 330 -141.35 31.54 102.13
N ALA A 331 -141.08 30.23 102.20
CA ALA A 331 -142.08 29.23 102.55
C ALA A 331 -142.64 29.43 103.97
N THR A 332 -141.79 29.80 104.93
CA THR A 332 -142.26 30.14 106.30
C THR A 332 -143.05 31.45 106.34
N ILE A 333 -142.70 32.46 105.53
CA ILE A 333 -143.49 33.69 105.39
C ILE A 333 -144.87 33.39 104.79
N ASP A 334 -144.94 32.47 103.82
CA ASP A 334 -146.21 32.02 103.21
C ASP A 334 -147.09 31.32 104.25
N GLU A 335 -146.53 30.38 105.01
CA GLU A 335 -147.21 29.72 106.14
C GLU A 335 -147.67 30.74 107.19
N LEU A 336 -146.81 31.71 107.55
CA LEU A 336 -147.16 32.77 108.50
C LEU A 336 -148.31 33.63 107.95
N SER A 337 -148.31 33.93 106.66
CA SER A 337 -149.34 34.73 106.00
C SER A 337 -150.67 34.00 105.99
N GLU A 338 -150.69 32.69 105.72
CA GLU A 338 -151.91 31.87 105.77
C GLU A 338 -152.46 31.75 107.20
N ARG A 339 -151.58 31.58 108.19
CA ARG A 339 -151.94 31.60 109.62
C ARG A 339 -152.49 32.96 110.06
N THR A 340 -151.86 34.04 109.61
CA THR A 340 -152.31 35.41 109.89
C THR A 340 -153.65 35.69 109.22
N ASN A 341 -153.86 35.20 107.99
CA ASN A 341 -155.13 35.28 107.28
C ASN A 341 -156.25 34.53 108.02
N LEU A 342 -155.98 33.34 108.56
CA LEU A 342 -156.93 32.58 109.37
C LEU A 342 -157.21 33.23 110.74
N LEU A 343 -156.19 33.81 111.38
CA LEU A 343 -156.36 34.60 112.61
C LEU A 343 -157.20 35.85 112.37
N ALA A 344 -156.93 36.57 111.28
CA ALA A 344 -157.70 37.74 110.87
C ALA A 344 -159.16 37.36 110.57
N LEU A 345 -159.39 36.23 109.91
CA LEU A 345 -160.75 35.73 109.65
C LEU A 345 -161.49 35.34 110.93
N ASN A 346 -160.84 34.62 111.85
CA ASN A 346 -161.44 34.28 113.15
C ASN A 346 -161.71 35.53 114.00
N ALA A 347 -160.84 36.54 113.96
CA ALA A 347 -161.06 37.81 114.62
C ALA A 347 -162.27 38.57 114.01
N ALA A 348 -162.40 38.58 112.68
CA ALA A 348 -163.54 39.17 111.98
C ALA A 348 -164.87 38.47 112.31
N ILE A 349 -164.87 37.14 112.44
CA ILE A 349 -166.07 36.37 112.84
C ILE A 349 -166.49 36.69 114.29
N GLU A 350 -165.54 36.72 115.23
CA GLU A 350 -165.89 36.95 116.64
C GLU A 350 -166.27 38.42 116.91
N ALA A 351 -165.70 39.36 116.15
CA ALA A 351 -166.14 40.76 116.13
C ALA A 351 -167.59 40.91 115.64
N ALA A 352 -168.02 40.10 114.66
CA ALA A 352 -169.41 40.08 114.18
C ALA A 352 -170.39 39.48 115.21
N ARG A 353 -169.91 38.61 116.11
CA ARG A 353 -170.73 37.92 117.13
C ARG A 353 -171.04 38.79 118.36
N ALA A 354 -170.19 39.77 118.67
CA ALA A 354 -170.28 40.60 119.88
C ALA A 354 -171.26 41.81 119.79
N GLY A 355 -172.01 41.96 118.70
CA GLY A 355 -173.04 43.01 118.57
C GLY A 355 -172.50 44.44 118.75
N GLU A 356 -173.27 45.32 119.40
CA GLU A 356 -172.97 46.77 119.52
C GLU A 356 -171.62 47.11 120.20
N HIS A 357 -170.96 46.16 120.88
CA HIS A 357 -169.60 46.35 121.42
C HIS A 357 -168.46 45.85 120.49
N GLY A 358 -168.76 45.17 119.37
CA GLY A 358 -167.78 44.54 118.47
C GLY A 358 -167.42 45.31 117.20
N LYS A 359 -168.13 46.40 116.87
CA LYS A 359 -167.97 47.15 115.60
C LYS A 359 -166.59 47.78 115.37
N GLY A 360 -165.79 47.97 116.43
CA GLY A 360 -164.43 48.51 116.32
C GLY A 360 -163.35 47.49 115.93
N PHE A 361 -163.63 46.19 115.99
CA PHE A 361 -162.64 45.12 115.77
C PHE A 361 -162.79 44.38 114.43
N ALA A 362 -163.80 44.72 113.62
CA ALA A 362 -164.10 44.05 112.34
C ALA A 362 -163.53 44.76 111.09
N VAL A 363 -162.70 45.80 111.26
CA VAL A 363 -162.00 46.48 110.15
C VAL A 363 -160.61 45.90 109.98
#